data_AF-A0A967D769-F1
#
_entry.id   AF-A0A967D769-F1
#
_cell.length_a   1.000
_cell.length_b   1.000
_cell.length_c   1.000
_cell.angle_alpha   90.00
_cell.angle_beta   90.00
_cell.angle_gamma   90.00
#
_symmetry.space_group_name_H-M   'P 1'
#
loop_
_entity.id
_entity.type
_entity.pdbx_description
1 polymer ?
#
loop_
_entity_poly.entity_id
_entity_poly.type
_entity_poly.pdbx_seq_one_letter_code
_entity_poly.pdbx_strand_id
1 'polypeptide(L)' 'YAGGAGIAELGWEAGTDHLAATLEAIDSCECTDGCPSCVQSPKCGNGNDPLDKAGAITLLKRVLEPDSPAHSVT' A
#
# COMPACT_ATOMS: atom_id res chain seq x y z
N TYR A 1 8.42 8.75 -25.53
CA TYR A 1 7.06 8.40 -25.95
C TYR A 1 6.18 9.62 -25.76
N ALA A 2 5.56 10.13 -26.82
CA ALA A 2 4.58 11.21 -26.71
C ALA A 2 3.17 10.58 -26.64
N GLY A 3 2.35 10.98 -25.65
CA GLY A 3 0.94 10.60 -25.55
C GLY A 3 0.52 9.71 -24.37
N GLY A 4 1.45 9.08 -23.66
CA GLY A 4 1.13 8.16 -22.55
C GLY A 4 0.57 6.81 -23.02
N ALA A 5 0.59 5.81 -22.14
CA ALA A 5 0.13 4.44 -22.42
C ALA A 5 -1.12 4.03 -21.62
N GLY A 6 -1.80 4.99 -20.98
CA GLY A 6 -3.02 4.74 -20.17
C GLY A 6 -2.81 4.04 -18.82
N ILE A 7 -1.58 3.60 -18.49
CA ILE A 7 -1.31 2.83 -17.25
C ILE A 7 -1.71 3.58 -15.98
N ALA A 8 -1.46 4.90 -15.92
CA ALA A 8 -1.80 5.70 -14.75
C ALA A 8 -3.32 5.81 -14.54
N GLU A 9 -4.10 5.91 -15.62
CA GLU A 9 -5.56 5.98 -15.57
C GLU A 9 -6.16 4.64 -15.14
N LEU A 10 -5.70 3.54 -15.75
CA LEU A 10 -6.09 2.19 -15.34
C LEU A 10 -5.72 1.91 -13.87
N GLY A 11 -4.54 2.33 -13.43
CA GLY A 11 -4.10 2.16 -12.05
C GLY A 11 -4.91 3.01 -11.05
N TRP A 12 -5.43 4.16 -11.47
CA TRP A 12 -6.32 4.98 -10.65
C TRP A 12 -7.68 4.30 -10.48
N GLU A 13 -8.29 3.84 -11.56
CA GLU A 13 -9.58 3.14 -11.54
C GLU A 13 -9.52 1.85 -10.69
N ALA A 14 -8.41 1.11 -10.78
CA ALA A 14 -8.18 -0.12 -10.01
C ALA A 14 -7.54 0.13 -8.62
N GLY A 15 -7.37 1.38 -8.19
CA GLY A 15 -6.55 1.73 -7.03
C GLY A 15 -6.97 1.05 -5.73
N THR A 16 -8.28 1.06 -5.43
CA THR A 16 -8.85 0.41 -4.24
C THR A 16 -8.60 -1.10 -4.25
N ASP A 17 -8.83 -1.76 -5.39
CA ASP A 17 -8.64 -3.20 -5.54
C ASP A 17 -7.16 -3.58 -5.39
N HIS A 18 -6.26 -2.78 -5.95
CA HIS A 18 -4.81 -2.97 -5.78
C HIS A 18 -4.36 -2.82 -4.33
N LEU A 19 -4.90 -1.83 -3.60
CA LEU A 19 -4.58 -1.64 -2.18
C LEU A 19 -5.13 -2.79 -1.32
N ALA A 20 -6.33 -3.28 -1.61
CA ALA A 20 -6.91 -4.44 -0.92
C ALA A 20 -6.10 -5.72 -1.19
N ALA A 21 -5.72 -5.99 -2.44
CA ALA A 21 -4.87 -7.12 -2.79
C ALA A 21 -3.46 -7.01 -2.16
N THR A 22 -2.92 -5.80 -2.04
CA THR A 22 -1.65 -5.56 -1.35
C THR A 22 -1.76 -5.89 0.14
N LEU A 23 -2.86 -5.49 0.79
CA LEU A 23 -3.13 -5.83 2.18
C LEU A 23 -3.21 -7.35 2.38
N GLU A 24 -3.94 -8.06 1.52
CA GLU A 24 -4.03 -9.52 1.55
C GLU A 24 -2.66 -10.20 1.37
N ALA A 25 -1.85 -9.73 0.42
CA ALA A 25 -0.51 -10.26 0.18
C ALA A 25 0.42 -10.06 1.40
N ILE A 26 0.33 -8.91 2.08
CA ILE A 26 1.13 -8.65 3.28
C ILE A 26 0.62 -9.50 4.45
N ASP A 27 -0.69 -9.53 4.69
CA ASP A 27 -1.30 -10.25 5.81
C ASP A 27 -1.01 -11.75 5.76
N SER A 28 -1.14 -12.36 4.57
CA SER A 28 -0.90 -13.78 4.30
C SER A 28 0.58 -14.20 4.34
N CYS A 29 1.52 -13.26 4.35
CA CYS A 29 2.94 -13.59 4.45
C CYS A 29 3.29 -14.20 5.81
N GLU A 30 4.02 -15.32 5.86
CA GLU A 30 4.34 -16.04 7.11
C GLU A 30 5.37 -15.33 8.02
N CYS A 31 5.91 -14.18 7.62
CA CYS A 31 6.89 -13.45 8.44
C CYS A 31 6.24 -12.65 9.60
N THR A 32 7.03 -12.43 10.65
CA THR A 32 6.61 -11.65 11.83
C THR A 32 6.76 -10.14 11.61
N ASP A 33 7.99 -9.69 11.36
CA ASP A 33 8.32 -8.26 11.34
C ASP A 33 8.27 -7.64 9.92
N GLY A 34 8.34 -8.48 8.88
CA GLY A 34 8.39 -8.08 7.47
C GLY A 34 9.56 -8.75 6.76
N CYS A 35 9.42 -8.97 5.45
CA CYS A 35 10.47 -9.56 4.62
C CYS A 35 10.42 -9.02 3.18
N PRO A 36 11.47 -9.26 2.36
CA PRO A 36 11.51 -8.82 0.96
C PRO A 36 10.34 -9.30 0.09
N SER A 37 9.61 -10.33 0.51
CA SER A 37 8.43 -10.85 -0.20
C SER A 37 7.14 -10.09 0.10
N CYS A 38 7.07 -9.27 1.17
CA CYS A 38 5.84 -8.55 1.54
C CYS A 38 6.04 -7.04 1.73
N VAL A 39 7.08 -6.61 2.45
CA VAL A 39 7.35 -5.20 2.73
C VAL A 39 8.80 -4.95 2.36
N GLN A 40 9.02 -4.17 1.31
CA GLN A 40 10.36 -3.87 0.83
C GLN A 40 10.34 -2.61 -0.04
N SER A 41 11.37 -1.79 0.11
CA SER A 41 11.74 -0.84 -0.93
C SER A 41 13.11 -1.21 -1.52
N PRO A 42 13.22 -1.40 -2.84
CA PRO A 42 14.51 -1.59 -3.50
C PRO A 42 15.38 -0.32 -3.48
N LYS A 43 14.84 0.79 -2.95
CA LYS A 43 15.53 2.08 -2.80
C LYS A 43 15.75 2.46 -1.33
N CYS A 44 15.57 1.53 -0.39
CA CYS A 44 15.73 1.80 1.03
C CYS A 44 17.22 2.01 1.39
N GLY A 45 17.58 3.20 1.87
CA GLY A 45 18.98 3.56 2.16
C GLY A 45 19.57 2.89 3.39
N ASN A 46 18.73 2.42 4.32
CA ASN A 46 19.15 1.68 5.52
C ASN A 46 19.05 0.15 5.35
N GLY A 47 18.81 -0.35 4.13
CA GLY A 47 18.72 -1.79 3.88
C GLY A 47 17.40 -2.45 4.30
N ASN A 48 16.36 -1.67 4.60
CA ASN A 48 15.10 -2.16 5.18
C ASN A 48 15.32 -2.80 6.58
N ASP A 49 16.08 -2.15 7.45
CA ASP A 49 16.24 -2.59 8.84
C ASP A 49 15.92 -1.44 9.82
N PRO A 50 14.85 -1.57 10.65
CA PRO A 50 13.89 -2.68 10.68
C PRO A 50 12.85 -2.62 9.55
N LEU A 51 12.27 -3.77 9.21
CA LEU A 51 10.99 -3.86 8.49
C LEU A 51 9.82 -3.82 9.49
N ASP A 52 8.66 -3.32 9.04
CA ASP A 52 7.46 -3.25 9.88
C ASP A 52 6.19 -3.68 9.12
N LYS A 53 5.88 -4.97 9.22
CA LYS A 53 4.66 -5.60 8.68
C LYS A 53 3.40 -5.03 9.35
N ALA A 54 3.43 -4.86 10.67
CA ALA A 54 2.26 -4.40 11.43
C ALA A 54 1.90 -2.95 11.07
N GLY A 55 2.91 -2.10 10.92
CA GLY A 55 2.77 -0.73 10.44
C GLY A 55 2.22 -0.67 9.01
N ALA A 56 2.72 -1.51 8.10
CA ALA A 56 2.21 -1.58 6.73
C ALA A 56 0.73 -1.99 6.66
N ILE A 57 0.33 -3.01 7.42
CA ILE A 57 -1.06 -3.46 7.53
C ILE A 57 -1.95 -2.34 8.07
N THR A 58 -1.49 -1.66 9.12
CA THR A 58 -2.23 -0.56 9.76
C THR A 58 -2.47 0.59 8.78
N LEU A 59 -1.43 0.98 8.04
CA LEU A 59 -1.52 2.03 7.02
C LEU A 59 -2.52 1.67 5.93
N LEU A 60 -2.42 0.46 5.35
CA LEU A 60 -3.32 0.02 4.29
C LEU A 60 -4.78 -0.04 4.75
N LYS A 61 -5.04 -0.56 5.95
CA LYS A 61 -6.38 -0.54 6.54
C LYS A 61 -6.91 0.89 6.67
N ARG A 62 -6.09 1.83 7.12
CA ARG A 62 -6.50 3.23 7.29
C ARG A 62 -6.83 3.92 5.97
N VAL A 63 -6.09 3.60 4.91
CA VAL A 63 -6.32 4.12 3.55
C VAL A 63 -7.60 3.52 2.93
N LEU A 64 -7.91 2.26 3.25
CA LEU A 64 -9.09 1.55 2.75
C LEU A 64 -10.36 1.84 3.56
N GLU A 65 -10.26 2.56 4.68
CA GLU A 65 -11.45 3.02 5.39
C GLU A 65 -12.28 3.92 4.47
N PRO A 66 -13.61 3.73 4.40
CA PRO A 66 -14.47 4.65 3.67
C PRO A 66 -14.32 6.04 4.29
N ASP A 67 -14.33 7.08 3.45
CA ASP A 67 -14.30 8.45 3.93
C ASP A 67 -15.41 8.64 4.97
N SER A 68 -15.01 8.89 6.22
CA SER A 68 -15.93 9.47 7.19
C SER A 68 -16.35 10.83 6.63
N PRO A 69 -17.64 11.22 6.69
CA PRO A 69 -18.09 12.47 6.11
C PRO A 69 -17.17 13.59 6.60
N ALA A 70 -16.50 14.24 5.64
CA ALA A 70 -15.51 15.27 5.89
C ALA A 70 -16.07 16.24 6.93
N HIS A 71 -15.28 16.50 7.97
CA HIS A 71 -15.61 17.47 9.00
C HIS A 71 -16.03 18.77 8.30
N SER A 72 -17.32 19.09 8.39
CA SER A 72 -17.84 20.34 7.85
C SER A 72 -17.26 21.45 8.69
N VAL A 73 -16.14 22.03 8.23
CA VAL A 73 -15.63 23.29 8.77
C VAL A 73 -16.74 24.30 8.54
N THR A 74 -17.39 24.68 9.64
CA THR A 74 -18.44 25.71 9.70
C THR A 74 -17.79 27.08 9.67
#